data_AF-S7PVX7-F1
#
_entry.id   AF-S7PVX7-F1
#
_cell.length_a   1.000
_cell.length_b   1.000
_cell.length_c   1.000
_cell.angle_alpha   90.00
_cell.angle_beta   90.00
_cell.angle_gamma   90.00
#
_symmetry.space_group_name_H-M   'P 1'
#
loop_
_entity.id
_entity.type
_entity.pdbx_description
1 polymer ?
#
loop_
_entity_poly.entity_id
_entity_poly.type
_entity_poly.pdbx_seq_one_letter_code
_entity_poly.pdbx_strand_id
1 'polypeptide(L)' 'MGKKILRWDFKKISFPGEHPFKPPMITFKTKIYHPNMDEKGQVCPPVIRSENWKPATKTDQVIQSLTVLLKTPSLAPPLG' A
#
# COMPACT_ATOMS: atom_id res chain seq x y z
N MET A 1 -23.07 7.08 -17.06
CA MET A 1 -22.23 5.99 -16.52
C MET A 1 -21.52 6.51 -15.27
N GLY A 2 -22.03 6.21 -14.08
CA GLY A 2 -21.49 6.73 -12.82
C GLY A 2 -20.16 6.06 -12.47
N LYS A 3 -19.11 6.85 -12.18
CA LYS A 3 -17.87 6.29 -11.64
C LYS A 3 -18.20 5.66 -10.29
N LYS A 4 -18.11 4.33 -10.18
CA LYS A 4 -18.26 3.62 -8.92
C LYS A 4 -17.12 4.06 -8.01
N ILE A 5 -17.43 4.87 -7.00
CA ILE A 5 -16.44 5.30 -6.01
C ILE A 5 -16.09 4.07 -5.18
N LEU A 6 -14.90 3.53 -5.37
CA LEU A 6 -14.36 2.48 -4.52
C LEU A 6 -13.93 3.14 -3.21
N ARG A 7 -14.63 2.80 -2.12
CA ARG A 7 -14.25 3.19 -0.77
C ARG A 7 -13.35 2.11 -0.19
N TRP A 8 -12.15 2.50 0.23
CA TRP A 8 -11.18 1.64 0.88
C TRP A 8 -11.07 2.04 2.35
N ASP A 9 -11.36 1.11 3.25
CA ASP A 9 -11.27 1.39 4.68
C ASP A 9 -9.95 0.85 5.23
N PHE A 10 -9.15 1.75 5.83
CA PHE A 10 -7.87 1.40 6.43
C PHE A 10 -8.09 0.59 7.72
N LYS A 11 -7.29 -0.46 7.92
CA LYS A 11 -7.27 -1.23 9.18
C LYS A 11 -6.23 -0.69 10.13
N LYS A 12 -4.97 -0.71 9.70
CA LYS A 12 -3.82 -0.30 10.50
C LYS A 12 -2.61 0.01 9.62
N ILE A 13 -1.75 0.89 10.12
CA ILE A 13 -0.37 1.06 9.68
C ILE A 13 0.50 0.59 10.85
N SER A 14 1.36 -0.40 10.61
CA SER A 14 2.24 -0.98 11.64
C SER A 14 3.69 -0.60 11.35
N PHE A 15 4.35 0.02 12.32
CA PHE A 15 5.76 0.37 12.25
C PHE A 15 6.58 -0.73 12.94
N PRO A 16 7.59 -1.31 12.28
CA PRO A 16 8.51 -2.26 12.92
C PRO A 16 9.41 -1.54 13.94
N GLY A 17 10.04 -2.29 14.84
CA GLY A 17 10.92 -1.73 15.86
C GLY A 17 12.13 -0.98 15.28
N GLU A 18 12.53 -1.33 14.06
CA GLU A 18 13.65 -0.73 13.35
C GLU A 18 13.23 0.43 12.45
N HIS A 19 12.01 0.94 12.56
CA HIS A 19 11.61 2.16 11.86
C HIS A 19 12.47 3.35 12.33
N PRO A 20 12.95 4.26 11.44
CA PRO A 20 12.65 4.38 10.01
C PRO A 20 13.58 3.60 9.07
N PHE A 21 14.45 2.71 9.56
CA PHE A 21 15.31 1.89 8.71
C PHE A 21 14.56 0.75 8.02
N LYS A 22 13.43 0.31 8.58
CA LYS A 22 12.47 -0.57 7.93
C LYS A 22 11.15 0.16 7.58
N PRO A 23 10.52 -0.18 6.44
CA PRO A 23 9.27 0.42 6.03
C PRO A 23 8.10 0.03 6.95
N PRO A 24 7.04 0.85 7.02
CA PRO A 24 5.80 0.46 7.67
C PRO A 24 5.05 -0.59 6.84
N MET A 25 4.20 -1.38 7.50
CA MET A 25 3.27 -2.31 6.88
C MET A 25 1.85 -1.72 6.87
N ILE A 26 1.17 -1.77 5.73
CA ILE A 26 -0.17 -1.19 5.55
C ILE A 26 -1.19 -2.32 5.35
N THR A 27 -2.27 -2.30 6.12
CA THR A 27 -3.36 -3.29 6.01
C THR A 27 -4.71 -2.59 5.84
N PHE A 28 -5.50 -3.04 4.87
CA PHE A 28 -6.87 -2.62 4.63
C PHE A 28 -7.88 -3.55 5.32
N LYS A 29 -9.03 -3.00 5.73
CA LYS A 29 -10.16 -3.80 6.25
C LYS A 29 -10.95 -4.43 5.12
N THR A 30 -11.02 -3.74 3.98
CA THR A 30 -11.91 -4.11 2.89
C THR A 30 -11.37 -5.35 2.15
N LYS A 31 -12.13 -6.45 2.21
CA LYS A 31 -11.84 -7.70 1.48
C LYS A 31 -12.21 -7.54 0.00
N ILE A 32 -11.49 -6.69 -0.74
CA ILE A 32 -11.65 -6.58 -2.19
C ILE A 32 -10.47 -7.27 -2.85
N TYR A 33 -10.72 -8.05 -3.91
CA TYR A 33 -9.68 -8.54 -4.79
C TYR A 33 -9.06 -7.36 -5.54
N HIS A 34 -7.89 -6.92 -5.10
CA HIS A 34 -7.06 -5.95 -5.80
C HIS A 34 -5.75 -6.63 -6.20
N PRO A 35 -5.24 -6.47 -7.44
CA PRO A 35 -4.03 -7.16 -7.90
C PRO A 35 -2.79 -6.91 -7.02
N ASN A 36 -2.78 -5.79 -6.30
CA ASN A 36 -1.69 -5.38 -5.43
C ASN A 36 -2.02 -5.53 -3.93
N MET A 37 -3.00 -6.37 -3.58
CA MET A 37 -3.40 -6.70 -2.20
C MET A 37 -3.39 -8.22 -2.00
N ASP A 38 -2.83 -8.67 -0.88
CA ASP A 38 -2.86 -10.10 -0.51
C ASP A 38 -4.20 -10.51 0.13
N GLU A 39 -4.36 -11.82 0.40
CA GLU A 39 -5.56 -12.37 1.04
C GLU A 39 -5.83 -11.83 2.45
N LYS A 40 -4.80 -11.27 3.11
CA LYS A 40 -4.89 -10.67 4.45
C LYS A 40 -5.20 -9.17 4.40
N GLY A 41 -5.32 -8.59 3.20
CA GLY A 41 -5.55 -7.16 2.99
C GLY A 41 -4.30 -6.30 3.08
N GLN A 42 -3.10 -6.89 3.05
CA GLN A 42 -1.84 -6.17 3.01
C GLN A 42 -1.56 -5.64 1.61
N VAL A 43 -1.05 -4.42 1.53
CA VAL A 43 -0.65 -3.80 0.27
C VAL A 43 0.79 -3.31 0.36
N CYS A 44 1.48 -3.35 -0.78
CA CYS A 44 2.87 -2.92 -0.87
C CYS A 44 3.04 -1.86 -1.98
N PRO A 45 2.66 -0.58 -1.73
CA PRO A 45 2.96 0.50 -2.65
C PRO A 45 4.48 0.59 -2.92
N PRO A 46 4.89 0.97 -4.14
CA PRO A 46 6.30 0.97 -4.54
C PRO A 46 7.25 1.63 -3.54
N VAL A 47 6.81 2.70 -2.89
CA VAL A 47 7.61 3.49 -1.94
C VAL A 47 7.90 2.77 -0.61
N ILE A 48 7.11 1.76 -0.23
CA ILE A 48 7.35 0.97 1.00
C ILE A 48 8.05 -0.37 0.73
N ARG A 49 8.35 -0.69 -0.54
CA ARG A 49 9.14 -1.88 -0.88
C ARG A 49 10.56 -1.72 -0.37
N SER A 50 11.16 -2.81 0.11
CA SER A 50 12.47 -2.81 0.76
C SER A 50 13.57 -2.18 -0.11
N GLU A 51 13.51 -2.40 -1.43
CA GLU A 51 14.44 -1.85 -2.41
C GLU A 51 14.29 -0.34 -2.67
N ASN A 52 13.13 0.24 -2.35
CA ASN A 52 12.80 1.64 -2.61
C ASN A 52 12.67 2.48 -1.33
N TRP A 53 12.53 1.83 -0.17
CA TRP A 53 12.33 2.50 1.10
C TRP A 53 13.59 3.29 1.49
N LYS A 54 13.38 4.55 1.89
CA LYS A 54 14.43 5.42 2.42
C LYS A 54 13.97 5.89 3.79
N PRO A 55 14.85 5.97 4.81
CA PRO A 55 14.48 6.51 6.13
C PRO A 55 13.93 7.94 6.08
N ALA A 56 14.29 8.71 5.04
CA ALA A 56 13.79 10.06 4.79
C ALA A 56 12.42 10.10 4.09
N THR A 57 11.85 8.95 3.72
CA THR A 57 10.52 8.86 3.10
C THR A 57 9.46 9.34 4.10
N LYS A 58 8.66 10.31 3.67
CA LYS A 58 7.61 10.90 4.49
C LYS A 58 6.27 10.18 4.31
N THR A 59 5.40 10.31 5.31
CA THR A 59 4.08 9.66 5.31
C THR A 59 3.17 10.13 4.17
N ASP A 60 3.24 11.40 3.77
CA ASP A 60 2.49 11.94 2.63
C ASP A 60 2.87 11.26 1.31
N GLN A 61 4.16 10.99 1.09
CA GLN A 61 4.64 10.22 -0.06
C GLN A 61 4.09 8.79 -0.07
N VAL A 62 4.00 8.16 1.10
CA VAL A 62 3.38 6.83 1.28
C VAL A 62 1.90 6.85 0.89
N ILE A 63 1.14 7.83 1.39
CA ILE A 63 -0.29 7.97 1.10
C ILE A 63 -0.53 8.27 -0.38
N GLN A 64 0.31 9.12 -1.00
CA GLN A 64 0.19 9.46 -2.41
C GLN A 64 0.49 8.25 -3.30
N SER A 65 1.56 7.50 -3.01
CA SER A 65 1.90 6.26 -3.72
C SER A 65 0.77 5.22 -3.61
N LEU A 66 0.21 5.07 -2.41
CA LEU A 66 -0.93 4.19 -2.17
C LEU A 66 -2.19 4.61 -2.94
N THR A 67 -2.47 5.92 -2.98
CA THR A 67 -3.62 6.45 -3.74
C THR A 67 -3.50 6.16 -5.23
N VAL A 68 -2.28 6.28 -5.78
CA VAL A 68 -2.01 5.92 -7.18
C VAL A 68 -2.21 4.42 -7.40
N LEU A 69 -1.66 3.57 -6.52
CA LEU A 69 -1.78 2.12 -6.60
C LEU A 69 -3.25 1.66 -6.61
N LEU A 70 -4.09 2.22 -5.74
CA LEU A 70 -5.51 1.83 -5.62
C LEU A 70 -6.39 2.38 -6.75
N LYS A 71 -5.98 3.47 -7.39
CA LYS A 71 -6.71 4.06 -8.54
C LYS A 71 -6.34 3.41 -9.87
N THR A 72 -5.12 2.86 -9.96
CA THR A 72 -4.58 2.26 -11.17
C THR A 72 -4.18 0.82 -10.86
N PRO A 73 -5.11 -0.15 -10.98
CA PRO A 73 -4.78 -1.56 -10.76
C PRO A 73 -3.68 -1.97 -11.76
N SER A 74 -2.46 -2.11 -11.27
CA SER A 74 -1.32 -2.48 -12.11
C SER A 74 -1.26 -4.00 -12.23
N LEU A 75 -1.14 -4.49 -13.48
CA LEU A 75 -0.81 -5.89 -13.79
C LEU A 75 0.68 -6.20 -13.54
N ALA A 76 1.41 -5.30 -12.87
CA ALA A 76 2.80 -5.55 -12.51
C ALA A 76 2.84 -6.84 -11.69
N PRO A 77 3.75 -7.78 -12.05
CA PRO A 77 3.69 -9.15 -11.56
C PRO A 77 3.68 -9.18 -10.02
N PRO A 78 2.96 -10.16 -9.44
CA PRO A 78 2.98 -10.36 -8.00
C PRO A 78 4.42 -10.73 -7.64
N LEU A 79 5.08 -9.83 -6.92
CA LEU A 79 6.17 -10.11 -5.97
C LEU A 79 7.07 -11.28 -6.39
N GLY A 80 8.12 -10.97 -7.17
CA GLY A 80 9.28 -11.86 -7.28
C GLY A 80 10.09 -11.88 -6.00
#